data_AF-A0A6C0QWZ7-F1
#
_entry.id   AF-A0A6C0QWZ7-F1
#
_cell.length_a   1.000
_cell.length_b   1.000
_cell.length_c   1.000
_cell.angle_alpha   90.00
_cell.angle_beta   90.00
_cell.angle_gamma   90.00
#
_symmetry.space_group_name_H-M   'P 1'
#
loop_
_entity.id
_entity.type
_entity.pdbx_description
1 polymer ?
#
loop_
_entity_poly.entity_id
_entity_poly.type
_entity_poly.pdbx_seq_one_letter_code
_entity_poly.pdbx_strand_id
1 'polypeptide(L)' 'MFIAKKEFDRSLVGKAVYISGRDILGYEWDALALVKKVSEDTMTVVLDTTEVETLSIDDFEHGLNMEVWERGAGDE' A
#
# COMPACT_ATOMS: atom_id res chain seq x y z
N MET A 1 -21.78 7.85 -3.55
CA MET A 1 -21.53 6.68 -2.67
C MET A 1 -20.04 6.44 -2.72
N PHE A 2 -19.31 6.82 -1.66
CA PHE A 2 -17.86 6.63 -1.59
C PHE A 2 -17.61 5.17 -1.21
N ILE A 3 -17.17 4.35 -2.16
CA ILE A 3 -16.65 3.03 -1.85
C ILE A 3 -15.20 3.29 -1.43
N ALA A 4 -14.96 3.38 -0.12
CA ALA A 4 -13.59 3.35 0.37
C ALA A 4 -13.00 2.01 -0.07
N LYS A 5 -12.06 2.06 -1.01
CA LYS A 5 -11.26 0.89 -1.40
C LYS A 5 -10.57 0.37 -0.15
N LYS A 6 -10.52 -0.96 0.03
CA LYS A 6 -9.92 -1.59 1.22
C LYS A 6 -8.46 -1.17 1.38
N GLU A 7 -7.83 -0.82 0.28
CA GLU A 7 -6.46 -0.36 0.16
C GLU A 7 -6.24 1.04 0.76
N PHE A 8 -7.30 1.82 0.96
CA PHE A 8 -7.27 3.16 1.56
C PHE A 8 -8.01 3.21 2.90
N ASP A 9 -8.06 2.09 3.62
CA ASP A 9 -8.57 2.06 4.98
C ASP A 9 -7.56 2.71 5.94
N ARG A 10 -8.02 3.68 6.74
CA ARG A 10 -7.18 4.36 7.75
C ARG A 10 -6.65 3.40 8.82
N SER A 11 -7.26 2.23 9.02
CA SER A 11 -6.75 1.17 9.90
C SER A 11 -5.44 0.56 9.44
N LEU A 12 -5.05 0.78 8.17
CA LEU A 12 -3.77 0.32 7.64
C LEU A 12 -2.58 1.11 8.16
N VAL A 13 -2.78 2.32 8.69
CA VAL A 13 -1.67 3.12 9.24
C VAL A 13 -0.92 2.33 10.32
N GLY A 14 0.39 2.18 10.14
CA GLY A 14 1.27 1.38 11.00
C GLY A 14 1.34 -0.11 10.64
N LYS A 15 0.64 -0.57 9.61
CA LYS A 15 0.75 -1.94 9.09
C LYS A 15 1.82 -2.02 8.01
N ALA A 16 2.53 -3.15 8.00
CA ALA A 16 3.35 -3.55 6.87
C ALA A 16 2.44 -4.09 5.77
N VAL A 17 2.73 -3.70 4.53
CA VAL A 17 2.02 -4.15 3.34
C VAL A 17 3.04 -4.58 2.29
N TYR A 18 2.67 -5.57 1.50
CA TYR A 18 3.38 -5.92 0.28
C TYR A 18 2.63 -5.33 -0.90
N ILE A 19 3.36 -4.65 -1.77
CA ILE A 19 2.83 -3.93 -2.93
C ILE A 19 3.46 -4.52 -4.18
N SER A 20 2.62 -4.96 -5.10
CA SER A 20 3.05 -5.60 -6.34
C SER A 20 2.26 -5.13 -7.55
N GLY A 21 2.87 -5.20 -8.73
CA GLY A 21 2.22 -4.88 -10.00
C GLY A 21 2.83 -3.67 -10.69
N ARG A 22 2.06 -3.00 -11.55
CA ARG A 22 2.52 -1.82 -12.29
C ARG A 22 1.59 -0.64 -12.04
N ASP A 23 2.18 0.51 -11.69
CA ASP A 23 1.43 1.74 -11.46
C ASP A 23 1.06 2.48 -12.76
N ILE A 24 0.35 3.60 -12.62
CA ILE A 24 -0.11 4.38 -13.78
C ILE A 24 1.05 5.00 -14.60
N LEU A 25 2.22 5.18 -13.98
CA LEU A 25 3.41 5.72 -14.61
C LEU A 25 4.25 4.63 -15.28
N GLY A 26 3.87 3.37 -15.12
CA GLY A 26 4.56 2.21 -15.69
C GLY A 26 5.69 1.66 -14.84
N TYR A 27 5.88 2.19 -13.62
CA TYR A 27 6.88 1.68 -12.69
C TYR A 27 6.38 0.37 -12.05
N GLU A 28 7.30 -0.57 -11.91
CA GLU A 28 7.03 -1.92 -11.42
C GLU A 28 7.29 -1.99 -9.93
N TRP A 29 6.29 -2.48 -9.19
CA TRP A 29 6.31 -2.65 -7.76
C TRP A 29 6.47 -4.13 -7.43
N ASP A 30 7.41 -4.41 -6.53
CA ASP A 30 7.63 -5.71 -5.90
C ASP A 30 8.30 -5.47 -4.54
N ALA A 31 7.61 -4.75 -3.66
CA ALA A 31 8.24 -4.12 -2.50
C ALA A 31 7.42 -4.22 -1.22
N LEU A 32 8.14 -4.21 -0.10
CA LEU A 32 7.58 -4.09 1.24
C LEU A 32 7.56 -2.65 1.68
N ALA A 33 6.42 -2.26 2.23
CA ALA A 33 6.21 -0.90 2.65
C ALA A 33 5.47 -0.85 3.99
N LEU A 34 5.81 0.15 4.81
CA LEU A 34 5.10 0.50 6.02
C LEU A 34 4.14 1.65 5.70
N VAL A 35 2.84 1.45 5.94
CA VAL A 35 1.84 2.51 5.72
C VAL A 35 2.00 3.59 6.78
N LYS A 36 2.37 4.81 6.35
CA LYS A 36 2.61 5.96 7.23
C LYS A 36 1.38 6.83 7.39
N LYS A 37 0.62 7.02 6.31
CA LYS A 37 -0.57 7.88 6.28
C LYS A 37 -1.53 7.41 5.20
N VAL A 38 -2.82 7.49 5.48
CA VAL A 38 -3.89 7.21 4.52
C VAL A 38 -4.84 8.41 4.51
N SER A 39 -5.10 8.93 3.30
CA SER A 39 -6.08 9.97 2.98
C SER A 39 -7.24 9.35 2.19
N GLU A 40 -8.19 10.16 1.71
CA GLU A 40 -9.35 9.67 0.97
C GLU A 40 -8.99 9.08 -0.41
N ASP A 41 -7.90 9.57 -1.01
CA ASP A 41 -7.48 9.30 -2.39
C ASP A 41 -6.03 8.83 -2.51
N THR A 42 -5.26 8.95 -1.44
CA THR A 42 -3.80 8.75 -1.44
C THR A 42 -3.34 8.05 -0.17
N MET A 43 -2.27 7.27 -0.29
CA MET A 43 -1.61 6.55 0.79
C MET A 43 -0.11 6.80 0.71
N THR A 44 0.49 7.24 1.81
CA THR A 44 1.94 7.39 1.92
C THR A 44 2.52 6.17 2.60
N VAL A 45 3.50 5.55 1.96
CA VAL A 45 4.21 4.38 2.46
C VAL A 45 5.70 4.66 2.57
N VAL A 46 6.38 3.89 3.41
CA VAL A 46 7.85 3.93 3.55
C VAL A 46 8.38 2.56 3.14
N LEU A 47 9.22 2.52 2.12
CA LEU A 47 9.85 1.29 1.62
C LEU A 47 10.94 0.80 2.58
N ASP A 48 11.41 -0.44 2.40
CA ASP A 48 12.55 -0.98 3.15
C ASP A 48 13.84 -0.19 2.87
N THR A 49 13.95 0.41 1.68
CA THR A 49 15.02 1.33 1.28
C THR A 49 14.98 2.68 1.99
N THR A 50 14.00 2.90 2.88
CA THR A 50 13.69 4.17 3.58
C THR A 50 13.11 5.27 2.68
N GLU A 51 12.89 4.98 1.40
CA GLU A 51 12.21 5.87 0.47
C GLU A 51 10.73 6.04 0.84
N VAL A 52 10.22 7.25 0.64
CA VAL A 52 8.83 7.61 1.00
C VAL A 52 8.05 7.84 -0.28
N GLU A 53 7.11 6.96 -0.55
CA GLU A 53 6.32 6.98 -1.76
C GLU A 53 4.85 7.31 -1.45
N THR A 54 4.16 7.91 -2.41
CA THR A 54 2.72 8.18 -2.31
C THR A 54 1.98 7.50 -3.44
N LEU A 55 1.09 6.58 -3.08
CA LEU A 55 0.25 5.81 -3.99
C LEU A 55 -1.15 6.41 -4.02
N SER A 56 -1.73 6.50 -5.21
CA SER A 56 -3.08 7.01 -5.46
C SER A 56 -4.04 5.88 -5.79
N ILE A 57 -5.35 6.13 -5.67
CA ILE A 57 -6.37 5.16 -6.09
C ILE A 57 -6.18 4.75 -7.56
N ASP A 58 -5.79 5.69 -8.42
CA ASP A 58 -5.55 5.45 -9.84
C ASP A 58 -4.48 4.38 -10.08
N ASP A 59 -3.44 4.31 -9.24
CA ASP A 59 -2.39 3.29 -9.35
C ASP A 59 -2.95 1.88 -9.12
N PHE A 60 -3.86 1.73 -8.15
CA PHE A 60 -4.56 0.48 -7.86
C PHE A 60 -5.66 0.16 -8.89
N GLU A 61 -6.23 1.16 -9.54
CA GLU A 61 -7.13 0.95 -10.68
C GLU A 61 -6.38 0.54 -11.94
N HIS A 62 -5.12 0.96 -12.08
CA HIS A 62 -4.30 0.65 -13.23
C HIS A 62 -3.68 -0.76 -13.17
N GLY A 63 -3.30 -1.22 -11.98
CA GLY A 63 -2.71 -2.56 -11.85
C GLY A 63 -1.92 -2.85 -10.57
N LEU A 64 -1.82 -1.91 -9.63
CA LEU A 64 -1.23 -2.22 -8.34
C LEU A 64 -2.15 -3.10 -7.50
N ASN A 65 -1.52 -4.01 -6.77
CA ASN A 65 -2.12 -4.89 -5.79
C ASN A 65 -1.44 -4.64 -4.45
N MET A 66 -2.21 -4.76 -3.37
CA MET A 66 -1.67 -4.64 -2.02
C MET A 66 -2.23 -5.74 -1.12
N GLU A 67 -1.33 -6.32 -0.35
CA GLU A 67 -1.65 -7.32 0.66
C GLU A 67 -1.10 -6.86 2.01
N VAL A 68 -1.92 -6.95 3.05
CA VAL A 68 -1.45 -6.66 4.42
C VAL A 68 -0.53 -7.78 4.85
N TRP A 69 0.73 -7.45 5.13
CA TRP A 69 1.65 -8.41 5.71
C TRP A 69 1.40 -8.45 7.22
N GLU A 70 0.60 -9.42 7.62
CA GLU A 70 0.48 -9.80 9.02
C GLU A 70 1.70 -10.64 9.41
N ARG A 71 2.52 -10.16 10.34
CA ARG A 71 3.55 -11.00 10.95
C ARG A 71 2.82 -12.22 11.50
N GLY A 72 3.08 -13.39 10.91
CA GLY A 72 2.32 -14.59 11.18
C GLY A 72 2.10 -14.77 12.68
N ALA A 73 0.86 -15.00 13.08
CA ALA A 73 0.58 -15.72 14.31
C ALA A 73 1.14 -17.14 14.12
N GLY A 74 2.45 -17.26 14.28
CA GLY A 74 3.26 -18.45 14.13
C GLY A 74 4.43 -18.32 15.09
N ASP A 75 4.09 -18.11 16.36
CA ASP A 75 4.93 -18.41 17.50
C ASP A 75 5.33 -19.89 17.49
N GLU A 76 6.56 -20.12 17.96
CA GLU A 76 7.14 -21.35 18.55
C GLU A 76 7.34 -22.62 17.69
#